data_AF-A0AAV4FMT3-F1
#
_entry.id   AF-A0AAV4FMT3-F1
#
_cell.length_a   1.000
_cell.length_b   1.000
_cell.length_c   1.000
_cell.angle_alpha   90.00
_cell.angle_beta   90.00
_cell.angle_gamma   90.00
#
_symmetry.space_group_name_H-M   'P 1'
#
loop_
_entity.id
_entity.type
_entity.pdbx_description
1 polymer ?
#
loop_
_entity_poly.entity_id
_entity_poly.type
_entity_poly.pdbx_seq_one_letter_code
_entity_poly.pdbx_strand_id
1 'polypeptide(L)'
;MRLKLHEGASSLEISETSAHRIVFDELGYRKVGARWVPKRLTDNHKEQKLDMCRELLRRSKSSRRVHGHTANAGGDFLGYDVTFLDSIVTGDETWLHHCTPETMQDSMT
;
A
#
# COMPACT_ATOMS: atom_id res chain seq x y z
N MET A 1 -4.16 -14.10 -8.42
CA MET A 1 -5.10 -15.19 -8.73
C MET A 1 -5.86 -15.55 -7.46
N ARG A 2 -7.19 -15.54 -7.47
CA ARG A 2 -8.00 -16.00 -6.33
C ARG A 2 -8.54 -17.37 -6.70
N LEU A 3 -8.06 -18.39 -6.02
CA LEU A 3 -8.51 -19.78 -6.22
C LEU A 3 -9.44 -20.16 -5.08
N LYS A 4 -10.47 -20.96 -5.40
CA LYS A 4 -11.21 -21.69 -4.37
C LYS A 4 -10.63 -23.08 -4.28
N LEU A 5 -10.32 -23.54 -3.06
CA LEU A 5 -9.67 -24.84 -2.84
C LEU A 5 -10.53 -26.00 -3.34
N HIS A 6 -11.84 -25.95 -3.14
CA HIS A 6 -12.75 -26.98 -3.65
C HIS A 6 -12.75 -27.06 -5.19
N GLU A 7 -12.68 -25.92 -5.90
CA GLU A 7 -12.59 -25.92 -7.37
C GLU A 7 -11.32 -26.63 -7.83
N GLY A 8 -10.17 -26.34 -7.17
CA GLY A 8 -8.92 -27.04 -7.43
C GLY A 8 -8.95 -28.52 -7.07
N ALA A 9 -9.58 -28.88 -5.95
CA ALA A 9 -9.74 -30.26 -5.53
C ALA A 9 -10.59 -31.07 -6.53
N SER A 10 -11.69 -30.50 -7.00
CA SER A 10 -12.55 -31.11 -8.02
C SER A 10 -11.85 -31.25 -9.37
N SER A 11 -11.10 -30.24 -9.82
CA SER A 11 -10.35 -30.34 -11.08
C SER A 11 -9.23 -31.37 -11.06
N LEU A 12 -8.68 -31.67 -9.87
CA LEU A 12 -7.61 -32.64 -9.69
C LEU A 12 -8.11 -34.00 -9.19
N GLU A 13 -9.43 -34.18 -9.04
CA GLU A 13 -10.07 -35.38 -8.50
C GLU A 13 -9.49 -35.84 -7.14
N ILE A 14 -9.09 -34.89 -6.30
CA ILE A 14 -8.57 -35.16 -4.95
C ILE A 14 -9.55 -34.70 -3.88
N SER A 15 -9.39 -35.24 -2.66
CA SER A 15 -10.15 -34.76 -1.51
C SER A 15 -9.80 -33.30 -1.17
N GLU A 16 -10.77 -32.56 -0.63
CA GLU A 16 -10.56 -31.17 -0.22
C GLU A 16 -9.49 -31.07 0.89
N THR A 17 -9.42 -32.05 1.78
CA THR A 17 -8.37 -32.17 2.81
C THR A 17 -6.99 -32.34 2.18
N SER A 18 -6.87 -33.16 1.13
CA SER A 18 -5.62 -33.34 0.39
C SER A 18 -5.20 -32.03 -0.29
N ALA A 19 -6.15 -31.33 -0.92
CA ALA A 19 -5.88 -30.03 -1.54
C ALA A 19 -5.43 -28.99 -0.51
N HIS A 20 -6.06 -28.96 0.67
CA HIS A 20 -5.66 -28.08 1.77
C HIS A 20 -4.22 -28.38 2.23
N ARG A 21 -3.91 -29.65 2.49
CA ARG A 21 -2.57 -30.10 2.90
C ARG A 21 -1.50 -29.73 1.88
N ILE A 22 -1.76 -29.99 0.59
CA ILE A 22 -0.81 -29.64 -0.48
C ILE A 22 -0.58 -28.14 -0.53
N VAL A 23 -1.65 -27.33 -0.52
CA VAL A 23 -1.52 -25.87 -0.68
C VAL A 23 -0.84 -25.23 0.53
N PHE A 24 -1.24 -25.58 1.75
CA PHE A 24 -0.75 -24.91 2.95
C PHE A 24 0.50 -25.54 3.56
N ASP A 25 0.60 -26.87 3.55
CA ASP A 25 1.68 -27.58 4.25
C ASP A 25 2.84 -27.91 3.31
N GLU A 26 2.57 -28.49 2.13
CA GLU A 26 3.63 -28.90 1.20
C GLU A 26 4.19 -27.74 0.37
N LEU A 27 3.30 -26.91 -0.18
CA LEU A 27 3.67 -25.77 -1.02
C LEU A 27 3.89 -24.48 -0.21
N GLY A 28 3.50 -24.46 1.08
CA GLY A 28 3.72 -23.33 1.97
C GLY A 28 2.95 -22.06 1.61
N TYR A 29 1.87 -22.16 0.81
CA TYR A 29 1.04 -21.00 0.51
C TYR A 29 0.30 -20.54 1.76
N ARG A 30 -0.03 -19.25 1.80
CA ARG A 30 -0.86 -18.67 2.86
C ARG A 30 -2.03 -17.94 2.26
N LYS A 31 -3.16 -17.97 2.97
CA LYS A 31 -4.33 -17.17 2.58
C LYS A 31 -4.02 -15.70 2.82
N VAL A 32 -4.03 -14.91 1.74
CA VAL A 32 -3.87 -13.46 1.79
C VAL A 32 -5.18 -12.78 1.41
N GLY A 33 -5.57 -11.80 2.22
CA GLY A 33 -6.72 -10.95 1.92
C GLY A 33 -6.38 -9.92 0.84
N ALA A 34 -7.33 -9.63 -0.05
CA ALA A 34 -7.19 -8.50 -0.96
C ALA A 34 -7.23 -7.19 -0.17
N ARG A 35 -6.43 -6.20 -0.58
CA ARG A 35 -6.47 -4.84 -0.06
C ARG A 35 -7.40 -3.99 -0.92
N TRP A 36 -8.17 -3.09 -0.31
CA TRP A 36 -8.96 -2.10 -1.04
C TRP A 36 -8.03 -1.13 -1.77
N VAL A 37 -8.32 -0.86 -3.04
CA VAL A 37 -7.61 0.12 -3.86
C VAL A 37 -8.63 1.21 -4.27
N PRO A 38 -8.39 2.49 -3.96
CA PRO A 38 -9.39 3.56 -4.16
C PRO A 38 -9.88 3.74 -5.60
N LYS A 39 -9.02 3.45 -6.59
CA LYS A 39 -9.35 3.67 -8.01
C LYS A 39 -8.70 2.63 -8.91
N ARG A 40 -9.42 2.22 -9.96
CA ARG A 40 -8.86 1.45 -11.07
C ARG A 40 -8.05 2.37 -11.98
N LEU A 41 -6.75 2.12 -12.10
CA LEU A 41 -5.87 2.90 -12.97
C LEU A 41 -5.89 2.35 -14.40
N THR A 42 -5.91 3.26 -15.38
CA THR A 42 -5.64 2.93 -16.80
C THR A 42 -4.13 2.84 -17.00
N ASP A 43 -3.69 2.30 -18.13
CA ASP A 43 -2.25 2.17 -18.39
C ASP A 43 -1.56 3.52 -18.50
N ASN A 44 -2.21 4.51 -19.13
CA ASN A 44 -1.73 5.90 -19.14
C ASN A 44 -1.56 6.48 -17.73
N HIS A 45 -2.50 6.25 -16.79
CA HIS A 45 -2.34 6.71 -15.40
C HIS A 45 -1.14 6.04 -14.70
N LYS A 46 -0.84 4.77 -15.03
CA LYS A 46 0.31 4.05 -14.45
C LYS A 46 1.61 4.62 -14.98
N GLU A 47 1.68 4.89 -16.28
CA GLU A 47 2.85 5.48 -16.93
C GLU A 47 3.15 6.87 -16.35
N GLN A 48 2.15 7.76 -16.32
CA GLN A 48 2.29 9.09 -15.73
C GLN A 48 2.75 9.03 -14.27
N LYS A 49 2.16 8.14 -13.46
CA LYS A 49 2.57 7.96 -12.06
C LYS A 49 4.01 7.45 -11.94
N LEU A 50 4.41 6.50 -12.78
CA LEU A 50 5.75 5.94 -12.77
C LEU A 50 6.80 7.00 -13.12
N ASP A 51 6.52 7.83 -14.13
CA ASP A 51 7.44 8.88 -14.57
C ASP A 51 7.59 9.98 -13.51
N MET A 52 6.48 10.42 -12.91
CA MET A 52 6.53 11.35 -11.78
C MET A 52 7.33 10.78 -10.61
N CYS A 53 7.09 9.53 -10.22
CA CYS A 53 7.82 8.88 -9.13
C CYS A 53 9.32 8.76 -9.44
N ARG A 54 9.68 8.40 -10.67
CA ARG A 54 11.08 8.32 -11.10
C ARG A 54 11.77 9.68 -11.02
N GLU A 55 11.11 10.74 -11.46
CA GLU A 55 11.67 12.09 -11.40
C GLU A 55 11.81 12.58 -9.95
N LEU A 56 10.80 12.35 -9.10
CA LEU A 56 10.88 12.68 -7.67
C LEU A 56 12.01 11.92 -6.97
N LEU A 57 12.18 10.63 -7.26
CA LEU A 57 13.28 9.82 -6.73
C LEU A 57 14.64 10.30 -7.23
N ARG A 58 14.74 10.73 -8.50
CA ARG A 58 15.98 11.28 -9.05
C ARG A 58 16.33 12.57 -8.32
N ARG A 59 15.37 13.48 -8.13
CA ARG A 59 15.57 14.76 -7.43
C ARG A 59 15.95 14.55 -5.98
N SER A 60 15.24 13.67 -5.26
CA SER A 60 15.54 13.37 -3.86
C SER A 60 16.92 12.73 -3.67
N LYS A 61 17.48 12.06 -4.69
CA LYS A 61 18.84 11.50 -4.64
C LYS A 61 19.93 12.43 -5.18
N SER A 62 19.59 13.43 -6.01
CA SER A 62 20.56 14.24 -6.78
C SER A 62 20.93 15.57 -6.12
N SER A 63 20.23 16.04 -5.08
CA SER A 63 20.57 17.29 -4.39
C SER A 63 21.89 17.24 -3.56
N ARG A 64 22.69 16.18 -3.74
CA ARG A 64 24.08 15.98 -3.26
C ARG A 64 25.12 17.02 -3.75
N ARG A 65 24.76 18.23 -4.21
CA ARG A 65 25.72 19.15 -4.84
C ARG A 65 25.80 20.57 -4.30
N VAL A 66 25.13 20.95 -3.20
CA VAL A 66 25.24 22.35 -2.72
C VAL A 66 25.84 22.52 -1.33
N HIS A 67 25.97 21.51 -0.46
CA HIS A 67 26.67 21.69 0.81
C HIS A 67 27.76 20.64 1.05
N GLY A 68 28.92 20.89 0.43
CA GLY A 68 30.16 20.68 1.17
C GLY A 68 30.19 21.68 2.33
N HIS A 69 30.69 21.24 3.49
CA HIS A 69 30.76 21.92 4.80
C HIS A 69 29.57 21.66 5.74
N THR A 70 29.36 20.40 6.14
CA THR A 70 29.78 19.97 7.49
C THR A 70 30.12 18.49 7.44
N ALA A 71 31.39 18.18 7.69
CA ALA A 71 31.83 16.84 8.01
C ALA A 71 31.39 16.54 9.45
N ASN A 72 30.13 16.13 9.64
CA ASN A 72 29.70 15.26 10.74
C ASN A 72 28.19 14.97 10.61
N ALA A 73 27.86 13.69 10.80
CA ALA A 73 26.52 13.12 10.98
C ALA A 73 25.65 12.89 9.72
N GLY A 74 25.73 11.65 9.22
CA GLY A 74 24.54 10.87 8.88
C GLY A 74 23.80 11.25 7.60
N GLY A 75 24.31 10.81 6.45
CA GLY A 75 23.37 10.37 5.42
C GLY A 75 22.48 9.30 6.05
N ASP A 76 21.16 9.42 5.92
CA ASP A 76 20.26 8.38 6.41
C ASP A 76 20.61 7.04 5.75
N PHE A 77 20.22 5.93 6.41
CA PHE A 77 20.49 4.56 5.95
C PHE A 77 20.03 4.28 4.51
N LEU A 78 19.22 5.15 3.91
CA LEU A 78 18.55 4.97 2.62
C LEU A 78 19.11 5.87 1.49
N GLY A 79 20.04 6.77 1.79
CA GLY A 79 20.76 7.57 0.78
C GLY A 79 19.92 8.66 0.12
N TYR A 80 18.89 9.16 0.81
CA TYR A 80 18.07 10.28 0.36
C TYR A 80 18.66 11.62 0.82
N ASP A 81 18.39 12.68 0.06
CA ASP A 81 18.68 14.04 0.48
C ASP A 81 17.56 14.55 1.40
N VAL A 82 17.88 14.61 2.69
CA VAL A 82 16.99 15.11 3.74
C VAL A 82 16.58 16.57 3.50
N THR A 83 17.43 17.39 2.87
CA THR A 83 17.13 18.81 2.61
C THR A 83 16.01 19.00 1.60
N PHE A 84 15.89 18.09 0.64
CA PHE A 84 14.79 18.08 -0.32
C PHE A 84 13.46 17.76 0.39
N LEU A 85 13.45 16.74 1.24
CA LEU A 85 12.23 16.32 1.95
C LEU A 85 11.77 17.36 2.99
N ASP A 86 12.71 17.98 3.70
CA ASP A 86 12.40 19.02 4.71
C ASP A 86 11.74 20.27 4.11
N SER A 87 11.93 20.49 2.81
CA SER A 87 11.31 21.62 2.09
C SER A 87 9.88 21.35 1.62
N ILE A 88 9.38 20.13 1.73
CA ILE A 88 8.05 19.75 1.22
C ILE A 88 6.97 20.13 2.23
N VAL A 89 6.06 21.01 1.82
CA VAL A 89 4.82 21.31 2.55
C VAL A 89 3.65 20.66 1.79
N THR A 90 2.83 19.86 2.49
CA THR A 90 1.66 19.17 1.93
C THR A 90 0.42 19.41 2.79
N GLY A 91 -0.76 19.38 2.18
CA GLY A 91 -2.05 19.52 2.85
C GLY A 91 -3.17 18.91 2.01
N ASP A 92 -4.19 18.39 2.67
CA ASP A 92 -5.42 17.85 2.06
C ASP A 92 -6.58 17.99 3.06
N GLU A 93 -7.81 17.96 2.55
CA GLU A 93 -9.02 18.08 3.37
C GLU A 93 -9.54 16.69 3.78
N THR A 94 -10.01 16.54 5.01
CA THR A 94 -10.65 15.30 5.47
C THR A 94 -11.98 15.62 6.11
N TRP A 95 -13.02 14.89 5.69
CA TRP A 95 -14.36 15.01 6.26
C TRP A 95 -14.38 14.47 7.71
N LEU A 96 -14.82 15.31 8.64
CA LEU A 96 -15.08 14.92 10.03
C LEU A 96 -16.59 14.71 10.22
N HIS A 97 -16.96 13.50 10.62
CA HIS A 97 -18.36 13.20 10.93
C HIS A 97 -18.71 13.75 12.32
N HIS A 98 -19.63 14.71 12.36
CA HIS A 98 -20.24 15.16 13.62
C HIS A 98 -21.43 14.25 13.95
N CYS A 99 -21.28 13.40 14.97
CA CYS A 99 -22.39 12.58 15.46
C CYS A 99 -23.15 13.35 16.54
N THR A 100 -24.37 13.78 16.25
CA THR A 100 -25.32 14.17 17.29
C THR A 100 -25.92 12.91 17.89
N PRO A 101 -25.72 12.60 19.18
CA PRO A 101 -26.42 11.48 19.78
C PRO A 101 -27.92 11.78 19.75
N GLU A 102 -28.69 10.96 19.06
CA GLU A 102 -30.14 10.97 19.17
C GLU A 102 -30.50 10.70 20.64
N THR A 103 -31.23 11.62 21.27
CA THR A 103 -31.87 11.37 22.56
C THR A 103 -32.85 10.22 22.38
N MET A 104 -32.61 9.10 23.07
CA MET A 104 -33.49 7.93 23.15
C MET A 104 -34.84 8.28 23.82
N GLN A 105 -35.68 9.10 23.19
CA GLN A 105 -37.04 9.35 23.67
C GLN A 105 -38.14 9.17 22.62
N ASP A 106 -37.83 8.89 21.36
CA ASP A 106 -38.86 8.69 20.31
C ASP A 106 -39.03 7.23 19.89
N SER A 107 -39.16 6.33 20.86
CA SER A 107 -39.59 4.94 20.62
C SER A 107 -40.55 4.46 21.71
N MET A 108 -41.57 5.27 21.99
CA MET A 108 -42.74 4.92 22.80
C MET A 108 -43.97 5.68 22.27
N THR A 109 -44.40 5.36 21.05
CA THR A 109 -45.79 5.60 20.60
C THR A 109 -46.21 4.50 19.65
#